data_AF-A0A2G9M566-F1
#
_entry.id   AF-A0A2G9M566-F1
#
_cell.length_a   1.000
_cell.length_b   1.000
_cell.length_c   1.000
_cell.angle_alpha   90.00
_cell.angle_beta   90.00
_cell.angle_gamma   90.00
#
_symmetry.space_group_name_H-M   'P 1'
#
loop_
_entity.id
_entity.type
_entity.pdbx_description
1 polymer ?
#
loop_
_entity_poly.entity_id
_entity_poly.type
_entity_poly.pdbx_seq_one_letter_code
_entity_poly.pdbx_strand_id
1 'polypeptide(L)'
;MEEGSLQKIAVTILISGLLFLLIYLNEVELERIQSLEDVPLDEEVKIAGMVTKLTKKDKVVFLTVEGLKTETMDIIFFPKEDIFINLGDHVTVEGTVEEYQGKKEVVGNKLVVR
;
A
#
# COMPACT_ATOMS: atom_id res chain seq x y z
N MET A 1 50.57 14.18 -2.10
CA MET A 1 49.14 14.30 -1.75
C MET A 1 49.07 14.32 -0.24
N GLU A 2 48.74 15.45 0.38
CA GLU A 2 48.59 15.54 1.83
C GLU A 2 47.35 14.75 2.25
N GLU A 3 47.53 13.78 3.15
CA GLU A 3 46.51 12.82 3.59
C GLU A 3 45.21 13.50 4.06
N GLY A 4 45.30 14.74 4.58
CA GLY A 4 44.15 15.54 5.00
C GLY A 4 43.24 16.01 3.86
N SER A 5 43.72 16.10 2.62
CA SER A 5 42.90 16.53 1.47
C SER A 5 41.97 15.42 0.99
N LEU A 6 42.40 14.15 1.04
CA LEU A 6 41.57 13.02 0.63
C LEU A 6 40.39 12.82 1.60
N GLN A 7 40.64 12.96 2.90
CA GLN A 7 39.60 12.83 3.92
C GLN A 7 38.52 13.91 3.79
N LYS A 8 38.90 15.16 3.52
CA LYS A 8 37.94 16.27 3.30
C LYS A 8 37.07 16.06 2.07
N ILE A 9 37.65 15.54 0.98
CA ILE A 9 36.90 15.24 -0.25
C ILE A 9 35.92 14.09 0.00
N ALA A 10 36.36 13.02 0.66
CA ALA A 10 35.51 11.88 0.98
C ALA A 10 34.31 12.27 1.87
N VAL A 11 34.55 13.09 2.90
CA VAL A 11 33.48 13.59 3.78
C VAL A 11 32.51 14.50 3.02
N THR A 12 33.00 15.37 2.15
CA THR A 12 32.15 16.24 1.32
C THR A 12 31.26 15.44 0.39
N ILE A 13 31.81 14.41 -0.28
CA ILE A 13 31.03 13.54 -1.17
C ILE A 13 29.98 12.75 -0.38
N LEU A 14 30.32 12.26 0.81
CA LEU A 14 29.39 11.51 1.65
C LEU A 14 28.24 12.40 2.14
N ILE A 15 28.54 13.61 2.61
CA ILE A 15 27.51 14.58 3.03
C ILE A 15 26.63 14.98 1.84
N SER A 16 27.23 15.26 0.69
CA SER A 16 26.48 15.61 -0.52
C SER A 16 25.59 14.46 -0.98
N GLY A 17 26.08 13.22 -0.95
CA GLY A 17 25.31 12.04 -1.32
C GLY A 17 24.13 11.81 -0.38
N LEU A 18 24.32 11.99 0.92
CA LEU A 18 23.23 11.93 1.90
C LEU A 18 22.20 13.04 1.68
N LEU A 19 22.64 14.24 1.31
CA LEU A 19 21.74 15.36 0.99
C LEU A 19 20.86 15.03 -0.21
N PHE A 20 21.44 14.50 -1.28
CA PHE A 20 20.69 14.06 -2.47
C PHE A 20 19.73 12.92 -2.14
N LEU A 21 20.15 11.96 -1.30
CA LEU A 21 19.29 10.87 -0.87
C LEU A 21 18.08 11.37 -0.08
N LEU A 22 18.26 12.39 0.77
CA LEU A 22 17.19 13.00 1.55
C LEU A 22 16.16 13.70 0.64
N ILE A 23 16.63 14.43 -0.37
CA ILE A 23 15.74 15.06 -1.37
C ILE A 23 14.95 13.99 -2.13
N TYR A 24 15.61 12.91 -2.56
CA TYR A 24 14.95 11.80 -3.24
C TYR A 24 13.91 11.12 -2.34
N LEU A 25 14.20 10.96 -1.04
CA LEU A 25 13.24 10.39 -0.08
C LEU A 25 11.96 11.21 0.03
N ASN A 26 12.03 12.53 -0.09
CA ASN A 26 10.85 13.40 -0.02
C ASN A 26 9.96 13.30 -1.28
N GLU A 27 10.51 12.95 -2.45
CA GLU A 27 9.71 12.72 -3.66
C GLU A 27 9.09 11.31 -3.69
N VAL A 28 9.64 10.37 -2.92
CA VAL A 28 9.15 8.99 -2.78
C VAL A 28 8.30 8.82 -1.51
N GLU A 29 7.56 9.85 -1.11
CA GLU A 29 6.37 9.60 -0.31
C GLU A 29 5.26 9.15 -1.26
N LEU A 30 5.14 7.82 -1.43
CA LEU A 30 3.94 7.23 -2.03
C LEU A 30 2.72 7.91 -1.40
N GLU A 31 1.87 8.54 -2.23
CA GLU A 31 0.68 9.21 -1.76
C GLU A 31 -0.12 8.23 -0.89
N ARG A 32 -0.08 8.47 0.43
CA ARG A 32 -0.79 7.65 1.39
C ARG A 32 -2.23 8.10 1.35
N ILE A 33 -3.01 7.43 0.51
CA ILE A 33 -4.46 7.61 0.41
C ILE A 33 -5.05 7.44 1.81
N GLN A 34 -5.56 8.54 2.36
CA GLN A 34 -6.16 8.57 3.69
C GLN A 34 -7.62 8.12 3.66
N SER A 35 -8.31 8.34 2.54
CA SER A 35 -9.69 7.95 2.30
C SER A 35 -9.89 7.57 0.84
N LEU A 36 -10.71 6.54 0.60
CA LEU A 36 -11.16 6.16 -0.74
C LEU A 36 -12.00 7.24 -1.42
N GLU A 37 -12.60 8.15 -0.64
CA GLU A 37 -13.41 9.26 -1.17
C GLU A 37 -12.59 10.20 -2.05
N ASP A 38 -11.31 10.38 -1.71
CA ASP A 38 -10.39 11.29 -2.42
C ASP A 38 -9.73 10.64 -3.65
N VAL A 39 -9.87 9.33 -3.81
CA VAL A 39 -9.26 8.59 -4.93
C VAL A 39 -10.19 8.63 -6.15
N PRO A 40 -9.71 9.09 -7.32
CA PRO A 40 -10.37 8.89 -8.60
C PRO A 40 -10.89 7.44 -8.80
N LEU A 41 -12.03 7.32 -9.47
CA LEU A 41 -12.45 6.03 -9.99
C LEU A 41 -11.45 5.53 -11.03
N ASP A 42 -11.33 4.21 -11.18
CA ASP A 42 -10.42 3.53 -12.11
C ASP A 42 -8.92 3.66 -11.77
N GLU A 43 -8.58 4.17 -10.58
CA GLU A 43 -7.18 4.22 -10.13
C GLU A 43 -6.73 2.90 -9.47
N GLU A 44 -5.50 2.48 -9.78
CA GLU A 44 -4.88 1.32 -9.14
C GLU A 44 -4.32 1.70 -7.76
N VAL A 45 -4.74 0.97 -6.73
CA VAL A 45 -4.36 1.20 -5.34
C VAL A 45 -3.81 -0.06 -4.69
N LYS A 46 -2.95 0.16 -3.70
CA LYS A 46 -2.37 -0.89 -2.86
C LYS A 46 -2.71 -0.66 -1.40
N ILE A 47 -3.50 -1.54 -0.82
CA ILE A 47 -3.97 -1.48 0.57
C ILE A 47 -3.21 -2.50 1.40
N ALA A 48 -2.72 -2.08 2.57
CA ALA A 48 -2.11 -2.95 3.56
C ALA A 48 -2.79 -2.76 4.92
N GLY A 49 -3.24 -3.85 5.52
CA GLY A 49 -3.97 -3.81 6.79
C GLY A 49 -4.29 -5.18 7.36
N MET A 50 -5.14 -5.22 8.38
CA MET A 50 -5.62 -6.43 9.04
C MET A 50 -7.04 -6.74 8.61
N VAL A 51 -7.34 -8.01 8.30
CA VAL A 51 -8.71 -8.44 7.97
C VAL A 51 -9.57 -8.47 9.23
N THR A 52 -10.55 -7.57 9.33
CA THR A 52 -11.50 -7.50 10.46
C THR A 52 -12.81 -8.23 10.18
N LYS A 53 -13.18 -8.34 8.91
CA LYS A 53 -14.37 -9.08 8.48
C LYS A 53 -14.10 -9.83 7.18
N LEU A 54 -14.63 -11.04 7.08
CA LEU A 54 -14.48 -11.90 5.91
C LEU A 54 -15.82 -12.60 5.63
N THR A 55 -16.35 -12.43 4.43
CA THR A 55 -17.56 -13.09 3.97
C THR A 55 -17.31 -13.72 2.60
N LYS A 56 -17.38 -15.04 2.50
CA LYS A 56 -17.28 -15.77 1.24
C LYS A 56 -18.68 -16.10 0.74
N LYS A 57 -19.03 -15.69 -0.48
CA LYS A 57 -20.26 -16.08 -1.17
C LYS A 57 -19.94 -16.53 -2.58
N ASP A 58 -20.26 -17.78 -2.90
CA ASP A 58 -20.04 -18.40 -4.20
C ASP A 58 -18.57 -18.26 -4.68
N LYS A 59 -18.33 -17.41 -5.69
CA LYS A 59 -17.00 -17.10 -6.27
C LYS A 59 -16.47 -15.71 -5.89
N VAL A 60 -17.07 -15.07 -4.90
CA VAL A 60 -16.72 -13.71 -4.46
C VAL A 60 -16.36 -13.71 -2.99
N VAL A 61 -15.28 -13.01 -2.65
CA VAL A 61 -14.82 -12.84 -1.28
C VAL A 61 -14.92 -11.35 -0.93
N PHE A 62 -15.75 -11.04 0.05
CA PHE A 62 -15.86 -9.72 0.64
C PHE A 62 -14.96 -9.65 1.88
N LEU A 63 -14.05 -8.69 1.88
CA LEU A 63 -13.08 -8.47 2.94
C LEU A 63 -13.24 -7.05 3.45
N THR A 64 -13.25 -6.90 4.76
CA THR A 64 -13.11 -5.58 5.39
C THR A 64 -11.72 -5.54 6.01
N VAL A 65 -10.90 -4.57 5.61
CA VAL A 65 -9.51 -4.42 6.02
C VAL A 65 -9.35 -3.12 6.81
N GLU A 66 -8.85 -3.22 8.03
CA GLU A 66 -8.49 -2.07 8.86
C GLU A 66 -7.01 -1.70 8.61
N GLY A 67 -6.77 -0.45 8.20
CA GLY A 67 -5.44 0.08 7.96
C GLY A 67 -4.62 0.27 9.25
N LEU A 68 -3.30 0.47 9.11
CA LEU A 68 -2.39 0.75 10.22
C LEU A 68 -2.68 2.09 10.95
N LYS A 69 -3.47 2.98 10.32
CA LYS A 69 -4.22 4.04 10.99
C LYS A 69 -5.70 3.76 10.74
N THR A 70 -6.50 3.98 11.78
CA THR A 70 -7.89 3.56 12.04
C THR A 70 -8.91 3.94 10.94
N GLU A 71 -8.74 3.42 9.75
CA GLU A 71 -9.62 3.55 8.58
C GLU A 71 -9.96 2.13 8.12
N THR A 72 -11.25 1.88 7.93
CA THR A 72 -11.78 0.56 7.56
C THR A 72 -12.19 0.59 6.09
N MET A 73 -11.66 -0.31 5.28
CA MET A 73 -11.91 -0.36 3.84
C MET A 73 -12.64 -1.64 3.45
N ASP A 74 -13.71 -1.52 2.66
CA ASP A 74 -14.44 -2.63 2.08
C ASP A 74 -13.81 -3.00 0.72
N ILE A 75 -13.45 -4.28 0.58
CA ILE A 75 -12.73 -4.85 -0.55
C ILE A 75 -13.52 -6.02 -1.11
N ILE A 76 -13.76 -6.01 -2.41
CA ILE A 76 -14.33 -7.14 -3.15
C ILE A 76 -13.21 -7.83 -3.90
N PHE A 77 -13.01 -9.11 -3.64
CA PHE A 77 -11.98 -9.91 -4.28
C PHE A 77 -12.58 -11.09 -5.04
N PHE A 78 -12.14 -11.25 -6.30
CA PHE A 78 -12.60 -12.30 -7.20
C PHE A 78 -11.47 -13.34 -7.42
N PRO A 79 -11.39 -14.38 -6.59
CA PRO A 79 -10.34 -15.40 -6.71
C PRO A 79 -10.41 -16.18 -8.03
N LYS A 80 -9.25 -16.33 -8.69
CA LYS A 80 -9.06 -17.29 -9.79
C LYS A 80 -8.74 -18.71 -9.28
N GLU A 81 -8.22 -18.82 -8.06
CA GLU A 81 -7.84 -20.06 -7.37
C GLU A 81 -8.29 -20.00 -5.90
N ASP A 82 -8.36 -21.13 -5.21
CA ASP A 82 -8.74 -21.18 -3.80
C ASP A 82 -7.74 -20.43 -2.92
N ILE A 83 -8.21 -19.43 -2.17
CA ILE A 83 -7.38 -18.62 -1.27
C ILE A 83 -7.77 -18.87 0.19
N PHE A 84 -6.76 -19.18 1.00
CA PHE A 84 -6.85 -19.32 2.44
C PHE A 84 -6.55 -17.98 3.10
N ILE A 85 -7.58 -17.36 3.67
CA ILE A 85 -7.51 -16.10 4.41
C ILE A 85 -8.38 -16.29 5.65
N ASN A 86 -7.86 -15.92 6.81
CA ASN A 86 -8.54 -15.97 8.09
C ASN A 86 -8.76 -14.56 8.65
N LEU A 87 -9.68 -14.45 9.61
CA LEU A 87 -9.86 -13.24 10.39
C LEU A 87 -8.60 -12.98 11.23
N GLY A 88 -8.14 -11.73 11.24
CA GLY A 88 -6.92 -11.32 11.93
C GLY A 88 -5.64 -11.44 11.09
N ASP A 89 -5.70 -12.00 9.88
CA ASP A 89 -4.54 -12.06 9.00
C ASP A 89 -4.14 -10.66 8.52
N HIS A 90 -2.83 -10.43 8.39
CA HIS A 90 -2.30 -9.24 7.74
C HIS A 90 -2.22 -9.47 6.23
N VAL A 91 -2.89 -8.61 5.47
CA VAL A 91 -3.00 -8.75 4.02
C VAL A 91 -2.55 -7.49 3.31
N THR A 92 -2.01 -7.71 2.10
CA THR A 92 -1.78 -6.65 1.12
C THR A 92 -2.64 -6.95 -0.10
N VAL A 93 -3.52 -6.02 -0.45
CA VAL A 93 -4.42 -6.13 -1.61
C VAL A 93 -4.02 -5.07 -2.63
N GLU A 94 -3.82 -5.49 -3.87
CA GLU A 94 -3.66 -4.62 -5.04
C GLU A 94 -4.93 -4.71 -5.87
N GLY A 95 -5.54 -3.57 -6.21
CA GLY A 95 -6.85 -3.52 -6.85
C GLY A 95 -7.17 -2.16 -7.45
N THR A 96 -8.36 -2.04 -8.02
CA THR A 96 -8.85 -0.81 -8.65
C THR A 96 -10.00 -0.24 -7.83
N VAL A 97 -10.05 1.09 -7.68
CA VAL A 97 -11.16 1.77 -7.02
C VAL A 97 -12.35 1.83 -7.97
N GLU A 98 -13.46 1.21 -7.58
CA GLU A 98 -14.70 1.18 -8.34
C GLU A 98 -15.89 1.62 -7.47
N GLU A 99 -16.99 2.04 -8.11
CA GLU A 99 -18.22 2.33 -7.41
C GLU A 99 -19.14 1.11 -7.43
N TYR A 100 -19.46 0.58 -6.25
CA TYR A 100 -20.38 -0.54 -6.08
C TYR A 100 -21.48 -0.17 -5.07
N GLN A 101 -22.74 -0.37 -5.46
CA GLN A 101 -23.92 -0.02 -4.64
C GLN A 101 -23.95 1.44 -4.12
N GLY A 102 -23.39 2.39 -4.87
CA GLY A 102 -23.35 3.80 -4.52
C GLY A 102 -22.28 4.17 -3.49
N LYS A 103 -21.30 3.29 -3.26
CA LYS A 103 -20.13 3.53 -2.41
C LYS A 103 -18.86 3.18 -3.19
N LYS A 104 -17.78 3.91 -2.94
CA LYS A 104 -16.45 3.56 -3.45
C LYS A 104 -15.92 2.35 -2.69
N GLU A 105 -15.53 1.33 -3.43
CA GLU A 105 -14.96 0.07 -2.93
C GLU A 105 -13.73 -0.29 -3.76
N VAL A 106 -12.90 -1.21 -3.26
CA VAL A 106 -11.74 -1.69 -4.02
C VAL A 106 -11.99 -3.09 -4.57
N VAL A 107 -11.91 -3.22 -5.88
CA VAL A 107 -11.93 -4.50 -6.58
C VAL A 107 -10.51 -5.05 -6.65
N GLY A 108 -10.22 -6.03 -5.79
CA GLY A 108 -8.90 -6.62 -5.66
C GLY A 108 -8.55 -7.57 -6.79
N ASN A 109 -7.41 -7.32 -7.45
CA ASN A 109 -6.82 -8.17 -8.49
C ASN A 109 -5.85 -9.18 -7.92
N LYS A 110 -5.11 -8.79 -6.86
CA LYS A 110 -4.10 -9.61 -6.22
C LYS A 110 -4.14 -9.44 -4.71
N LEU A 111 -4.05 -10.56 -4.01
CA LEU A 111 -4.05 -10.61 -2.55
C LEU A 111 -2.85 -11.41 -2.07
N VAL A 112 -2.09 -10.84 -1.13
CA VAL A 112 -0.94 -11.47 -0.47
C VAL A 112 -1.20 -11.51 1.03
N VAL A 113 -1.19 -12.70 1.60
CA VAL A 113 -1.27 -12.93 3.06
C VAL A 113 0.14 -13.01 3.62
N ARG A 114 0.41 -12.36 4.76
CA ARG A 114 1.69 -12.40 5.47
C ARG A 114 1.60 -13.09 6.82
#